data_AF-A0A926ZLX3-F1
#
_entry.id   AF-A0A926ZLX3-F1
#
_cell.length_a   1.000
_cell.length_b   1.000
_cell.length_c   1.000
_cell.angle_alpha   90.00
_cell.angle_beta   90.00
_cell.angle_gamma   90.00
#
_symmetry.space_group_name_H-M   'P 1'
#
loop_
_entity.id
_entity.type
_entity.pdbx_description
1 polymer ?
#
loop_
_entity_poly.entity_id
_entity_poly.type
_entity_poly.pdbx_seq_one_letter_code
_entity_poly.pdbx_strand_id
1 'polypeptide(L)' 'MLLPILLFDVALVAWSLHLMERAYESKEFSLMLAGTLVALAAAAMLVVYFLMGHCMTYLLQVSL' A
#
# COMPACT_ATOMS: atom_id res chain seq x y z
N MET A 1 -12.03 -0.73 -10.54
CA MET A 1 -10.56 -0.56 -10.67
C MET A 1 -9.84 -0.55 -9.31
N LEU A 2 -10.47 -0.09 -8.22
CA LEU A 2 -9.87 -0.03 -6.87
C LEU A 2 -9.79 -1.39 -6.15
N LEU A 3 -10.75 -2.28 -6.41
CA LEU A 3 -10.85 -3.61 -5.81
C LEU A 3 -9.60 -4.50 -6.01
N PRO A 4 -9.02 -4.63 -7.23
CA PRO A 4 -7.79 -5.39 -7.41
C PRO A 4 -6.57 -4.74 -6.76
N ILE A 5 -6.51 -3.40 -6.71
CA ILE A 5 -5.43 -2.66 -6.04
C ILE A 5 -5.46 -2.98 -4.54
N LEU A 6 -6.64 -2.92 -3.92
CA LEU A 6 -6.83 -3.23 -2.50
C LEU A 6 -6.48 -4.70 -2.18
N LEU A 7 -6.81 -5.63 -3.07
CA LEU A 7 -6.47 -7.05 -2.92
C LEU A 7 -4.95 -7.29 -2.99
N PHE A 8 -4.27 -6.64 -3.94
CA PHE A 8 -2.82 -6.69 -4.07
C PHE A 8 -2.10 -6.08 -2.87
N ASP A 9 -2.64 -4.97 -2.36
CA ASP A 9 -2.12 -4.24 -1.19
C ASP A 9 -2.14 -5.13 0.06
N VAL A 10 -3.29 -5.74 0.37
CA VAL A 10 -3.45 -6.65 1.51
C VAL A 10 -2.58 -7.90 1.36
N ALA A 11 -2.45 -8.43 0.13
CA ALA A 11 -1.57 -9.57 -0.15
C ALA A 11 -0.09 -9.21 0.07
N LEU A 12 0.36 -8.03 -0.36
CA LEU A 12 1.71 -7.52 -0.13
C LEU A 12 1.99 -7.29 1.36
N VAL A 13 1.03 -6.75 2.10
CA VAL A 13 1.15 -6.57 3.55
C VAL A 13 1.23 -7.92 4.27
N ALA A 14 0.35 -8.88 3.93
CA ALA A 14 0.39 -10.22 4.49
C ALA A 14 1.71 -10.95 4.17
N TRP A 15 2.21 -10.78 2.94
CA TRP A 15 3.49 -11.33 2.52
C TRP A 15 4.67 -10.67 3.25
N SER A 16 4.59 -9.38 3.54
CA SER A 16 5.61 -8.65 4.31
C SER A 16 5.68 -9.12 5.78
N LEU A 17 4.53 -9.38 6.40
CA LEU A 17 4.42 -9.97 7.75
C LEU A 17 5.00 -11.39 7.76
N HIS A 18 4.68 -12.20 6.74
CA HIS A 18 5.26 -13.52 6.57
C HIS A 18 6.79 -13.48 6.41
N LEU A 19 7.31 -12.50 5.67
CA LEU A 19 8.76 -12.27 5.53
C LEU A 19 9.41 -11.86 6.85
N MET A 20 8.72 -11.04 7.64
CA MET A 20 9.20 -10.51 8.92
C MET A 20 9.28 -11.61 10.00
N GLU A 21 8.35 -12.57 9.99
CA GLU A 21 8.39 -13.74 10.88
C GLU A 21 9.61 -14.63 10.59
N ARG A 22 9.95 -14.84 9.31
CA ARG A 22 11.19 -15.56 8.93
C ARG A 22 12.48 -14.79 9.21
N ALA A 23 12.42 -13.46 9.12
CA ALA A 23 13.57 -12.60 9.41
C ALA A 23 13.90 -12.54 10.91
N TYR A 24 12.88 -12.68 11.77
CA TYR A 24 13.05 -12.71 13.22
C TYR A 24 13.89 -13.92 13.67
N GLU A 25 13.68 -15.08 13.04
CA GLU A 25 14.48 -16.29 13.29
C GLU A 25 15.93 -16.14 12.81
N SER A 26 16.17 -15.30 11.79
CA SER A 26 17.50 -15.05 11.20
C SER A 26 18.20 -13.76 11.66
N LYS A 27 17.59 -12.96 12.56
CA LYS A 27 18.11 -11.67 13.07
C LYS A 27 18.49 -10.63 12.00
N GLU A 28 17.86 -10.67 10.83
CA GLU A 28 18.18 -9.73 9.74
C GLU A 28 17.29 -8.48 9.78
N PHE A 29 17.86 -7.38 10.28
CA PHE A 29 17.21 -6.06 10.40
C PHE A 29 16.69 -5.50 9.05
N SER A 30 17.31 -5.92 7.95
CA SER A 30 17.00 -5.47 6.58
C SER A 30 15.61 -5.90 6.11
N LEU A 31 15.18 -7.11 6.47
CA LEU A 31 13.88 -7.64 6.04
C LEU A 31 12.70 -6.99 6.78
N MET A 32 12.88 -6.68 8.07
CA MET A 32 11.89 -5.98 8.87
C MET A 32 11.70 -4.52 8.37
N LEU A 33 12.79 -3.88 7.97
CA LEU A 33 12.75 -2.53 7.39
C LEU A 33 12.15 -2.53 5.97
N ALA A 34 12.43 -3.56 5.17
CA ALA A 34 11.81 -3.73 3.85
C ALA A 34 10.28 -3.91 3.95
N GLY A 35 9.79 -4.69 4.90
CA GLY A 35 8.34 -4.89 5.10
C GLY A 35 7.61 -3.61 5.51
N THR A 36 8.21 -2.81 6.39
CA THR A 36 7.64 -1.53 6.80
C THR A 36 7.63 -0.49 5.68
N LEU A 37 8.68 -0.41 4.86
CA LEU A 37 8.72 0.45 3.66
C LEU A 37 7.64 0.07 2.64
N VAL A 38 7.40 -1.23 2.42
CA VAL A 38 6.35 -1.72 1.52
C VAL A 38 4.97 -1.35 2.04
N ALA A 39 4.68 -1.56 3.32
CA ALA A 39 3.41 -1.16 3.93
C ALA A 39 3.17 0.37 3.87
N LEU A 40 4.23 1.16 4.03
CA LEU A 40 4.16 2.62 3.97
C LEU A 40 3.92 3.12 2.54
N ALA A 41 4.54 2.51 1.53
CA ALA A 41 4.29 2.79 0.12
C ALA A 41 2.88 2.40 -0.34
N ALA A 42 2.38 1.26 0.15
CA ALA A 42 1.02 0.77 -0.05
C ALA A 42 -0.03 1.76 0.49
N ALA A 43 0.12 2.21 1.74
CA ALA A 43 -0.74 3.24 2.33
C ALA A 43 -0.70 4.57 1.55
N ALA A 44 0.49 4.99 1.09
CA ALA A 44 0.63 6.21 0.29
C ALA A 44 -0.10 6.11 -1.06
N MET A 45 -0.06 4.96 -1.73
CA MET A 45 -0.79 4.72 -2.97
C MET A 45 -2.31 4.84 -2.78
N LEU A 46 -2.86 4.31 -1.68
CA LEU A 46 -4.29 4.46 -1.37
C LEU A 46 -4.70 5.93 -1.20
N VAL A 47 -3.88 6.73 -0.51
CA VAL A 47 -4.14 8.17 -0.31
C VAL A 47 -4.13 8.93 -1.64
N VAL A 48 -3.14 8.67 -2.50
CA VAL A 48 -3.05 9.31 -3.82
C VAL A 48 -4.24 8.92 -4.69
N TYR A 49 -4.65 7.64 -4.68
CA TYR A 49 -5.81 7.20 -5.45
C TYR A 49 -7.10 7.84 -4.96
N PHE A 50 -7.26 7.99 -3.65
CA PHE A 50 -8.40 8.66 -3.04
C PHE A 50 -8.43 10.16 -3.41
N LEU A 51 -7.26 10.82 -3.35
CA LEU A 51 -7.13 12.23 -3.71
C LEU A 51 -7.38 12.46 -5.20
N MET A 52 -6.84 11.60 -6.07
CA MET A 52 -7.06 11.62 -7.52
C MET A 52 -8.53 11.43 -7.86
N GLY A 53 -9.22 10.50 -7.20
CA GLY A 53 -10.66 10.29 -7.33
C GLY A 53 -11.44 11.56 -6.95
N HIS A 54 -11.12 12.15 -5.80
CA HIS A 54 -11.80 13.35 -5.33
C HIS A 54 -11.53 14.57 -6.24
N CYS A 55 -10.29 14.74 -6.72
CA CYS A 55 -9.92 15.80 -7.68
C CYS A 55 -10.62 15.63 -9.03
N MET A 56 -10.67 14.40 -9.58
CA MET A 56 -11.36 14.15 -10.85
C MET A 56 -12.85 14.41 -10.73
N THR A 57 -13.49 13.98 -9.64
CA THR A 57 -14.91 14.27 -9.40
C THR A 57 -15.16 15.76 -9.26
N TYR A 58 -14.31 16.48 -8.52
CA TYR A 58 -14.44 17.93 -8.36
C TYR A 58 -14.24 18.69 -9.67
N LEU A 59 -13.24 18.32 -10.47
CA LEU A 59 -13.01 18.91 -11.79
C LEU A 59 -14.16 18.63 -12.76
N LEU A 60 -14.70 17.41 -12.79
CA LEU A 60 -15.87 17.08 -13.60
C LEU A 60 -17.12 17.87 -13.19
N GLN A 61 -17.29 18.12 -11.89
CA GLN A 61 -18.43 18.90 -11.39
C GLN A 61 -18.31 20.40 -11.66
N VAL A 62 -17.09 20.95 -11.71
CA VAL A 62 -16.84 22.38 -12.03
C VAL A 62 -16.88 22.65 -13.54
N SER A 63 -16.68 21.63 -14.37
CA SER A 63 -16.67 21.75 -15.83
C SER A 63 -18.04 21.51 -16.50
N LEU A 64 -19.09 21.26 -15.72
CA LEU A 64 -20.48 21.10 -16.16
C LEU A 64 -21.35 22.25 -15.65
#